data_AF-A0A2V7QJ78-F1
#
_entry.id   AF-A0A2V7QJ78-F1
#
_cell.length_a   1.000
_cell.length_b   1.000
_cell.length_c   1.000
_cell.angle_alpha   90.00
_cell.angle_beta   90.00
_cell.angle_gamma   90.00
#
_symmetry.space_group_name_H-M   'P 1'
#
loop_
_entity.id
_entity.type
_entity.pdbx_description
1 polymer ?
#
loop_
_entity_poly.entity_id
_entity_poly.type
_entity_poly.pdbx_seq_one_letter_code
_entity_poly.pdbx_strand_id
1 'polypeptide(L)'
;MIEQQWARVKGAATAGLRRGAWYRVVGLTSREAVVAVEAQEVRLPRRALEFASVPPHTWTLVPTPPTARGMAVRAGELYGVCPGCRTRAPVRGSPQSLRCPRCAGIYKVGWEEWFIRGKR
;
A
#
# COMPACT_ATOMS: atom_id res chain seq x y z
N MET A 1 18.30 -16.58 7.78
CA MET A 1 17.81 -15.72 6.68
C MET A 1 16.46 -15.16 7.10
N ILE A 2 16.22 -13.87 6.92
CA ILE A 2 14.86 -13.32 7.10
C ILE A 2 14.04 -13.88 5.94
N GLU A 3 13.01 -14.68 6.23
CA GLU A 3 12.01 -15.05 5.22
C GLU A 3 11.52 -13.79 4.52
N GLN A 4 11.31 -13.85 3.20
CA GLN A 4 10.92 -12.67 2.45
C GLN A 4 9.62 -12.10 3.05
N GLN A 5 9.69 -10.87 3.56
CA GLN A 5 8.56 -10.20 4.20
C GLN A 5 8.32 -8.83 3.58
N TRP A 6 7.06 -8.43 3.60
CA TRP A 6 6.60 -7.13 3.14
C TRP A 6 5.89 -6.41 4.27
N ALA A 7 6.01 -5.09 4.28
CA ALA A 7 5.33 -4.25 5.25
C ALA A 7 4.67 -3.03 4.61
N ARG A 8 3.56 -2.59 5.20
CA ARG A 8 2.91 -1.32 4.89
C ARG A 8 2.47 -0.59 6.14
N VAL A 9 2.28 0.73 6.05
CA VAL A 9 1.86 1.58 7.17
C VAL A 9 0.38 1.41 7.52
N LYS A 10 0.09 1.32 8.83
CA LYS A 10 -1.26 1.39 9.40
C LYS A 10 -1.68 2.85 9.54
N GLY A 11 -2.34 3.41 8.53
CA GLY A 11 -2.92 4.77 8.61
C GLY A 11 -2.23 5.81 7.73
N ALA A 12 -2.07 7.03 8.24
CA ALA A 12 -1.50 8.14 7.46
C ALA A 12 -0.05 7.85 7.04
N ALA A 13 0.34 8.37 5.87
CA ALA A 13 1.71 8.27 5.37
C ALA A 13 2.69 8.85 6.39
N THR A 14 3.58 8.02 6.93
CA THR A 14 4.67 8.45 7.82
C THR A 14 6.00 8.34 7.08
N ALA A 15 6.93 9.28 7.33
CA ALA A 15 8.33 9.20 6.91
C ALA A 15 8.57 8.84 5.42
N GLY A 16 7.81 9.45 4.50
CA GLY A 16 7.98 9.24 3.05
C GLY A 16 7.29 7.99 2.47
N LEU A 17 6.68 7.13 3.30
CA LEU A 17 5.94 5.98 2.79
C LEU A 17 4.58 6.37 2.22
N ARG A 18 4.29 5.89 1.02
CA ARG A 18 2.95 5.97 0.43
C ARG A 18 1.98 5.07 1.19
N ARG A 19 0.91 5.65 1.74
CA ARG A 19 -0.23 4.91 2.32
C ARG A 19 -0.75 3.86 1.34
N GLY A 20 -0.99 2.65 1.83
CA GLY A 20 -1.46 1.50 1.05
C GLY A 20 -0.38 0.78 0.21
N ALA A 21 0.85 1.29 0.14
CA ALA A 21 1.94 0.62 -0.58
C ALA A 21 2.65 -0.39 0.31
N TRP A 22 3.00 -1.54 -0.28
CA TRP A 22 3.83 -2.56 0.36
C TRP A 22 5.30 -2.37 0.00
N TYR A 23 6.18 -2.53 0.98
CA TYR A 23 7.63 -2.38 0.87
C TYR A 23 8.31 -3.64 1.38
N ARG A 24 9.41 -4.02 0.74
CA ARG A 24 10.22 -5.15 1.19
C ARG A 24 10.85 -4.82 2.54
N VAL A 25 10.72 -5.72 3.50
CA VAL A 25 11.42 -5.64 4.79
C VAL A 25 12.85 -6.12 4.59
N VAL A 26 13.82 -5.28 4.93
CA VAL A 26 15.26 -5.58 4.83
C VAL A 26 15.91 -5.77 6.21
N GLY A 27 15.23 -5.32 7.27
CA GLY A 27 15.62 -5.60 8.65
C GLY A 27 14.39 -5.67 9.54
N LEU A 28 14.39 -6.57 10.52
CA LEU A 28 13.29 -6.72 11.47
C LEU A 28 13.81 -7.05 12.85
N THR A 29 13.36 -6.30 13.84
CA THR A 29 13.62 -6.56 15.27
C THR A 29 12.30 -6.73 16.02
N SER A 30 12.36 -6.91 17.33
CA SER A 30 11.17 -6.93 18.18
C SER A 30 10.42 -5.57 18.20
N ARG A 31 11.13 -4.45 17.97
CA ARG A 31 10.58 -3.09 18.12
C ARG A 31 10.46 -2.30 16.82
N GLU A 32 11.33 -2.58 15.86
CA GLU A 32 11.47 -1.81 14.62
C GLU A 32 11.46 -2.73 13.40
N ALA A 33 11.07 -2.17 12.25
CA ALA A 33 11.36 -2.73 10.95
C ALA A 33 12.04 -1.70 10.07
N VAL A 34 12.93 -2.17 9.20
CA VAL A 34 13.59 -1.40 8.16
C VAL A 34 13.01 -1.84 6.82
N VAL A 35 12.48 -0.90 6.06
CA VAL A 35 11.84 -1.16 4.77
C VAL A 35 12.58 -0.45 3.65
N ALA A 36 12.71 -1.12 2.51
CA ALA A 36 13.33 -0.56 1.31
C ALA A 36 12.32 0.32 0.56
N VAL A 37 12.59 1.62 0.51
CA VAL A 37 11.82 2.65 -0.19
C VAL A 37 12.71 3.25 -1.28
N GLU A 38 12.55 2.76 -2.51
CA GLU A 38 13.42 3.15 -3.63
C GLU A 38 14.89 2.84 -3.32
N ALA A 39 15.78 3.82 -3.34
CA ALA A 39 17.21 3.66 -3.01
C ALA A 39 17.51 3.92 -1.51
N GLN A 40 16.48 4.06 -0.68
CA GLN A 40 16.62 4.41 0.74
C GLN A 40 16.04 3.34 1.65
N GLU A 41 16.59 3.26 2.85
CA GLU A 41 16.06 2.43 3.94
C GLU A 41 15.34 3.32 4.96
N VAL A 42 14.09 2.98 5.27
CA VAL A 42 13.30 3.72 6.25
C VAL A 42 13.05 2.84 7.47
N ARG A 43 13.45 3.32 8.65
CA ARG A 43 13.22 2.65 9.94
C ARG A 43 11.92 3.13 10.54
N LEU A 44 11.06 2.19 10.94
CA LEU A 44 9.74 2.47 11.49
C LEU A 44 9.46 1.59 12.71
N PRO A 45 8.67 2.07 13.69
CA PRO A 45 8.18 1.22 14.76
C PRO A 45 7.38 0.04 14.18
N ARG A 46 7.73 -1.18 14.59
CA ARG A 46 7.07 -2.42 14.12
C ARG A 46 5.55 -2.38 14.35
N ARG A 47 5.10 -1.75 15.44
CA ARG A 47 3.67 -1.56 15.76
C ARG A 47 2.89 -0.75 14.72
N ALA A 48 3.56 0.17 14.02
CA ALA A 48 2.97 1.04 13.01
C ALA A 48 2.81 0.34 11.65
N LEU A 49 3.28 -0.90 11.52
CA LEU A 49 3.29 -1.65 10.28
C LEU A 49 2.37 -2.87 10.33
N GLU A 50 1.82 -3.20 9.17
CA GLU A 50 1.26 -4.51 8.87
C GLU A 50 2.26 -5.30 8.06
N PHE A 51 2.32 -6.61 8.28
CA PHE A 51 3.26 -7.50 7.63
C PHE A 51 2.53 -8.54 6.78
N ALA A 52 3.15 -8.94 5.67
CA ALA A 52 2.74 -10.04 4.83
C ALA A 52 3.96 -10.92 4.52
N SER A 53 3.75 -12.23 4.46
CA SER A 53 4.78 -13.24 4.14
C SER A 53 4.97 -13.46 2.64
N VAL A 54 4.09 -12.88 1.81
CA VAL A 54 4.17 -12.92 0.35
C VAL A 54 3.96 -11.51 -0.22
N PRO A 55 4.50 -11.20 -1.41
CA PRO A 55 4.28 -9.91 -2.02
C PRO A 55 2.79 -9.81 -2.37
N PRO A 56 2.06 -8.81 -1.86
CA PRO A 56 0.65 -8.69 -2.17
C PRO A 56 0.47 -8.47 -3.66
N HIS A 57 -0.43 -9.24 -4.26
CA HIS A 57 -0.65 -9.26 -5.71
C HIS A 57 -1.96 -8.56 -6.12
N THR A 58 -2.56 -7.82 -5.20
CA THR A 58 -3.82 -7.09 -5.39
C THR A 58 -3.59 -5.59 -5.22
N TRP A 59 -4.42 -4.79 -5.89
CA TRP A 59 -4.47 -3.35 -5.62
C TRP A 59 -4.94 -3.11 -4.19
N THR A 60 -4.15 -2.39 -3.40
CA THR A 60 -4.59 -1.94 -2.07
C THR A 60 -5.49 -0.72 -2.25
N LEU A 61 -6.71 -0.77 -1.72
CA LEU A 61 -7.66 0.33 -1.75
C LEU A 61 -7.46 1.26 -0.55
N VAL A 62 -7.48 2.57 -0.80
CA VAL A 62 -7.24 3.58 0.21
C VAL A 62 -8.25 4.72 0.06
N PRO A 63 -8.88 5.16 1.17
CA PRO A 63 -9.69 6.37 1.18
C PRO A 63 -8.84 7.59 0.84
N THR A 64 -9.34 8.39 -0.08
CA THR A 64 -8.77 9.69 -0.39
C THR A 64 -8.96 10.61 0.81
N PRO A 65 -7.87 11.01 1.50
CA PRO A 65 -8.00 11.94 2.61
C PRO A 65 -8.51 13.30 2.08
N PRO A 66 -9.28 14.08 2.86
CA PRO A 66 -9.79 15.39 2.43
C PRO A 66 -8.69 16.35 1.98
N THR A 67 -7.48 16.18 2.51
CA THR A 67 -6.30 17.01 2.24
C THR A 67 -5.47 16.56 1.04
N ALA A 68 -5.90 15.52 0.31
CA ALA A 68 -5.19 15.01 -0.85
C ALA A 68 -5.19 16.01 -2.02
N ARG A 69 -4.13 16.81 -2.13
CA ARG A 69 -3.90 17.69 -3.29
C ARG A 69 -3.22 16.93 -4.42
N GLY A 70 -3.61 17.23 -5.67
CA GLY A 70 -2.96 16.70 -6.88
C GLY A 70 -3.30 15.25 -7.24
N MET A 71 -4.34 14.66 -6.64
CA MET A 71 -4.88 13.37 -7.08
C MET A 71 -6.11 13.59 -7.97
N ALA A 72 -6.21 12.83 -9.06
CA ALA A 72 -7.38 12.82 -9.96
C ALA A 72 -8.57 12.03 -9.38
N VAL A 73 -8.71 12.03 -8.05
CA VAL A 73 -9.71 11.28 -7.27
C VAL A 73 -10.37 12.28 -6.33
N ARG A 74 -11.70 12.24 -6.22
CA ARG A 74 -12.40 13.19 -5.35
C ARG A 74 -12.19 12.83 -3.88
N ALA A 75 -12.26 13.84 -3.01
CA ALA A 75 -12.29 13.60 -1.57
C ALA A 75 -13.45 12.65 -1.22
N GLY A 76 -13.18 11.62 -0.41
CA GLY A 76 -14.16 10.59 -0.05
C GLY A 76 -14.24 9.39 -1.01
N GLU A 77 -13.65 9.47 -2.21
CA GLU A 77 -13.53 8.31 -3.11
C GLU A 77 -12.31 7.44 -2.76
N LEU A 78 -12.26 6.23 -3.33
CA LEU A 78 -11.12 5.32 -3.19
C LEU A 78 -10.11 5.52 -4.32
N TYR A 79 -8.83 5.42 -3.96
CA TYR A 79 -7.75 5.19 -4.93
C TYR A 79 -7.09 3.85 -4.66
N GLY A 80 -6.54 3.27 -5.72
CA GLY A 80 -5.79 2.03 -5.68
C GLY A 80 -4.30 2.31 -5.65
N VAL A 81 -3.55 1.48 -4.92
CA VAL A 81 -2.09 1.44 -4.96
C VAL A 81 -1.65 0.16 -5.64
N CYS A 82 -0.89 0.30 -6.73
CA CYS A 82 -0.45 -0.82 -7.54
C CYS A 82 0.50 -1.73 -6.74
N PRO A 83 0.27 -3.07 -6.74
CA PRO A 83 1.15 -4.01 -6.04
C PRO A 83 2.55 -4.10 -6.65
N GLY A 84 2.67 -3.95 -7.97
CA GLY A 84 3.94 -4.10 -8.69
C GLY A 84 4.87 -2.88 -8.56
N CYS A 85 4.33 -1.65 -8.67
CA CYS A 85 5.17 -0.44 -8.73
C CYS A 85 4.76 0.68 -7.77
N ARG A 86 3.73 0.48 -6.94
CA ARG A 86 3.24 1.44 -5.93
C ARG A 86 2.63 2.73 -6.49
N THR A 87 2.40 2.81 -7.81
CA THR A 87 1.67 3.91 -8.45
C THR A 87 0.24 3.96 -7.94
N ARG A 88 -0.23 5.18 -7.66
CA ARG A 88 -1.64 5.45 -7.32
C ARG A 88 -2.45 5.59 -8.59
N ALA A 89 -3.65 5.01 -8.61
CA ALA A 89 -4.60 5.17 -9.69
C ALA A 89 -6.03 5.38 -9.14
N PRO A 90 -6.87 6.17 -9.83
CA PRO A 90 -8.29 6.26 -9.49
C PRO A 90 -8.96 4.89 -9.60
N VAL A 91 -9.88 4.58 -8.69
CA VAL A 91 -10.74 3.39 -8.77
C VAL A 91 -12.16 3.87 -8.98
N ARG A 92 -12.74 3.54 -10.15
CA ARG A 92 -14.09 3.98 -10.53
C ARG A 92 -15.03 2.78 -10.50
N GLY A 93 -16.16 2.90 -9.81
CA GLY A 93 -17.09 1.78 -9.61
C GLY A 93 -16.45 0.66 -8.79
N SER A 94 -16.74 -0.60 -9.17
CA SER A 94 -16.29 -1.81 -8.47
C SER A 94 -15.55 -2.82 -9.39
N PRO A 95 -14.50 -2.40 -10.12
CA PRO A 95 -13.79 -3.27 -11.06
C PRO A 95 -13.11 -4.44 -10.36
N GLN A 96 -13.15 -5.64 -10.95
CA GLN A 96 -12.46 -6.82 -10.42
C GLN A 96 -10.94 -6.79 -10.63
N SER A 97 -10.48 -6.08 -11.67
CA SER A 97 -9.06 -5.90 -12.00
C SER A 97 -8.78 -4.51 -12.54
N LEU A 98 -7.53 -4.06 -12.41
CA LEU A 98 -7.07 -2.77 -12.94
C LEU A 98 -5.69 -2.91 -13.57
N ARG A 99 -5.51 -2.24 -14.72
CA ARG A 99 -4.21 -2.08 -15.38
C ARG A 99 -3.47 -0.89 -14.80
N CYS A 100 -2.21 -1.08 -14.41
CA CYS A 100 -1.38 0.00 -13.89
C CYS A 100 -0.94 0.96 -15.02
N PRO A 101 -1.13 2.27 -14.88
CA PRO A 101 -0.68 3.23 -15.89
C PRO A 101 0.85 3.40 -15.95
N ARG A 102 1.59 2.93 -14.93
CA ARG A 102 3.06 3.03 -14.88
C ARG A 102 3.76 1.75 -15.32
N CYS A 103 3.44 0.61 -14.70
CA CYS A 103 4.12 -0.66 -15.02
C CYS A 103 3.34 -1.54 -16.00
N ALA A 104 2.18 -1.10 -16.50
CA ALA A 104 1.29 -1.84 -17.39
C ALA A 104 0.73 -3.18 -16.87
N GLY A 105 1.16 -3.66 -15.69
CA GLY A 105 0.66 -4.89 -15.08
C GLY A 105 -0.84 -4.83 -14.75
N ILE A 106 -1.52 -5.95 -14.93
CA ILE A 106 -2.95 -6.13 -14.62
C ILE A 106 -3.05 -6.97 -13.36
N TYR A 107 -3.73 -6.45 -12.35
CA TYR A 107 -3.86 -7.09 -11.04
C TYR A 107 -5.31 -7.05 -10.57
N LYS A 108 -5.70 -8.02 -9.74
CA LYS A 108 -7.01 -8.00 -9.06
C LYS A 108 -7.12 -6.81 -8.13
N VAL A 109 -8.32 -6.28 -7.97
CA VAL A 109 -8.60 -5.20 -7.00
C VAL A 109 -8.90 -5.81 -5.63
N GLY A 110 -8.24 -5.32 -4.58
CA GLY A 110 -8.36 -5.84 -3.21
C GLY A 110 -9.64 -5.45 -2.48
N TRP A 111 -10.81 -5.62 -3.10
CA TRP A 111 -12.11 -5.32 -2.48
C TRP A 111 -12.36 -6.14 -1.22
N GLU A 112 -11.98 -7.42 -1.22
CA GLU A 112 -12.13 -8.30 -0.05
C GLU A 112 -11.40 -7.73 1.16
N GLU A 113 -10.13 -7.34 0.96
CA GLU A 113 -9.30 -6.72 1.98
C GLU A 113 -9.91 -5.40 2.48
N TRP A 114 -10.42 -4.59 1.54
CA TRP A 114 -11.08 -3.32 1.84
C TRP A 114 -12.33 -3.49 2.70
N PHE A 115 -13.23 -4.41 2.36
CA PHE A 115 -14.47 -4.65 3.10
C PHE A 115 -14.23 -5.22 4.50
N ILE A 116 -13.25 -6.11 4.65
CA ILE A 116 -12.87 -6.66 5.97
C ILE A 116 -12.37 -5.55 6.90
N ARG A 117 -11.71 -4.53 6.34
CA ARG A 117 -11.07 -3.45 7.09
C ARG A 117 -11.96 -2.24 7.33
N GLY A 118 -12.87 -1.93 6.42
CA GLY A 118 -13.79 -0.80 6.51
C GLY A 118 -14.92 -0.96 7.53
N LYS A 119 -15.07 -2.14 8.14
CA LYS A 119 -16.02 -2.40 9.25
C LYS A 119 -15.43 -2.10 10.64
N ARG A 120 -14.31 -1.39 10.73
CA ARG A 120 -13.67 -0.97 11.99
C ARG A 120 -13.52 0.53 12.08
#